data_AF-A0A939VVB5-F1
#
_entry.id   AF-A0A939VVB5-F1
#
_cell.length_a   1.000
_cell.length_b   1.000
_cell.length_c   1.000
_cell.angle_alpha   90.00
_cell.angle_beta   90.00
_cell.angle_gamma   90.00
#
_symmetry.space_group_name_H-M   'P 1'
#
loop_
_entity.id
_entity.type
_entity.pdbx_description
1 polymer ?
#
loop_
_entity_poly.entity_id
_entity_poly.type
_entity_poly.pdbx_seq_one_letter_code
_entity_poly.pdbx_strand_id
1 'polypeptide(L)'
;MNSDKYSFELLTPTLCHGAFPKEEAELREPSIRGHLRRWHTLLWGEDDTAWCWGNAGKNSSASKVVLRLSRPEKEQTGQTSFLPHKKYGGTEVPALLPIQNKYTLNVSFRYLQNNTEDIPDRVRKTIRCWLLMGTVGQRSSRAFGSVWPSDDPPATPDALEKELLDLLADCDYAFRLSPRINGLPDMKLCTNTLQGASNEVFFGYVKGRERKTSPLKMKFVRLNGVYYLLLHAQKMETINGALRVLQQAGKPLGQLFAGTRK
;
A
#
# COMPACT_ATOMS: atom_id res chain seq x y z
N MET A 1 -23.42 15.63 10.65
CA MET A 1 -22.02 15.19 10.72
C MET A 1 -21.50 15.18 9.29
N ASN A 2 -20.55 16.06 8.96
CA ASN A 2 -19.89 15.98 7.66
C ASN A 2 -19.03 14.70 7.66
N SER A 3 -19.23 13.85 6.66
CA SER A 3 -18.45 12.64 6.45
C SER A 3 -17.72 12.74 5.14
N ASP A 4 -16.40 12.62 5.16
CA ASP A 4 -15.60 12.52 3.94
C ASP A 4 -15.76 11.11 3.38
N LYS A 5 -15.81 11.01 2.04
CA LYS A 5 -15.95 9.74 1.33
C LYS A 5 -14.81 9.58 0.36
N TYR A 6 -14.20 8.40 0.36
CA TYR A 6 -13.10 8.05 -0.53
C TYR A 6 -13.43 6.76 -1.25
N SER A 7 -13.74 6.83 -2.55
CA SER A 7 -13.93 5.63 -3.35
C SER A 7 -12.60 5.13 -3.90
N PHE A 8 -12.40 3.81 -3.83
CA PHE A 8 -11.18 3.18 -4.30
C PHE A 8 -11.46 1.78 -4.86
N GLU A 9 -10.50 1.27 -5.60
CA GLU A 9 -10.49 -0.09 -6.11
C GLU A 9 -9.16 -0.78 -5.82
N LEU A 10 -9.09 -2.08 -6.13
CA LEU A 10 -7.89 -2.90 -6.00
C LEU A 10 -7.34 -3.17 -7.39
N LEU A 11 -6.11 -2.75 -7.69
CA LEU A 11 -5.47 -2.95 -9.00
C LEU A 11 -4.82 -4.32 -9.15
N THR A 12 -4.62 -5.03 -8.05
CA THR A 12 -3.96 -6.34 -8.00
C THR A 12 -4.71 -7.27 -7.05
N PRO A 13 -4.57 -8.60 -7.18
CA PRO A 13 -5.13 -9.55 -6.24
C PRO A 13 -4.80 -9.17 -4.78
N THR A 14 -5.79 -9.25 -3.91
CA THR A 14 -5.67 -8.82 -2.51
C THR A 14 -5.85 -9.99 -1.57
N LEU A 15 -4.78 -10.31 -0.85
CA LEU A 15 -4.69 -11.42 0.08
C LEU A 15 -5.09 -10.96 1.48
N CYS A 16 -6.39 -10.74 1.68
CA CYS A 16 -6.96 -10.39 2.98
C CYS A 16 -7.79 -11.56 3.48
N HIS A 17 -7.66 -11.87 4.76
CA HIS A 17 -8.33 -13.02 5.36
C HIS A 17 -9.09 -12.58 6.63
N GLY A 18 -10.32 -13.07 6.74
CA GLY A 18 -11.17 -12.89 7.91
C GLY A 18 -11.05 -14.04 8.91
N ALA A 19 -12.17 -14.45 9.49
CA ALA A 19 -12.23 -15.58 10.41
C ALA A 19 -11.94 -16.93 9.73
N PHE A 20 -12.18 -17.04 8.42
CA PHE A 20 -12.01 -18.26 7.62
C PHE A 20 -10.92 -18.08 6.54
N PRO A 21 -9.64 -17.99 6.94
CA PRO A 21 -8.53 -17.59 6.05
C PRO A 21 -8.26 -18.57 4.89
N LYS A 22 -8.73 -19.80 4.99
CA LYS A 22 -8.56 -20.81 3.93
C LYS A 22 -9.71 -20.84 2.94
N GLU A 23 -10.84 -20.21 3.27
CA GLU A 23 -12.10 -20.37 2.54
C GLU A 23 -12.47 -19.10 1.78
N GLU A 24 -12.28 -17.93 2.40
CA GLU A 24 -12.74 -16.67 1.84
C GLU A 24 -11.71 -15.54 2.02
N ALA A 25 -11.60 -14.72 0.99
CA ALA A 25 -10.90 -13.45 1.05
C ALA A 25 -11.89 -12.32 1.32
N GLU A 26 -11.60 -11.49 2.32
CA GLU A 26 -12.50 -10.43 2.78
C GLU A 26 -11.68 -9.18 3.14
N LEU A 27 -12.06 -8.01 2.63
CA LEU A 27 -11.41 -6.74 2.99
C LEU A 27 -12.05 -6.17 4.25
N ARG A 28 -11.29 -6.04 5.33
CA ARG A 28 -11.81 -5.62 6.64
C ARG A 28 -11.35 -4.22 7.02
N GLU A 29 -12.25 -3.44 7.63
CA GLU A 29 -11.94 -2.10 8.13
C GLU A 29 -10.74 -2.07 9.10
N PRO A 30 -10.58 -3.01 10.06
CA PRO A 30 -9.38 -3.06 10.90
C PRO A 30 -8.07 -3.17 10.12
N SER A 31 -8.07 -3.89 8.98
CA SER A 31 -6.89 -3.99 8.12
C SER A 31 -6.55 -2.62 7.52
N ILE A 32 -7.54 -1.93 6.95
CA ILE A 32 -7.37 -0.57 6.40
C ILE A 32 -6.91 0.39 7.49
N ARG A 33 -7.54 0.36 8.67
CA ARG A 33 -7.17 1.20 9.83
C ARG A 33 -5.70 0.99 10.21
N GLY A 34 -5.21 -0.26 10.23
CA GLY A 34 -3.80 -0.55 10.50
C GLY A 34 -2.85 0.09 9.48
N HIS A 35 -3.20 0.04 8.19
CA HIS A 35 -2.44 0.71 7.13
C HIS A 35 -2.47 2.24 7.25
N LEU A 36 -3.64 2.82 7.53
CA LEU A 36 -3.79 4.27 7.72
C LEU A 36 -2.99 4.76 8.94
N ARG A 37 -3.03 4.05 10.07
CA ARG A 37 -2.20 4.36 11.24
C ARG A 37 -0.72 4.36 10.90
N ARG A 38 -0.26 3.38 10.12
CA ARG A 38 1.14 3.32 9.68
C ARG A 38 1.52 4.53 8.82
N TRP A 39 0.68 4.90 7.85
CA TRP A 39 0.92 6.10 7.05
C TRP A 39 0.87 7.37 7.89
N HIS A 40 -0.07 7.45 8.83
CA HIS A 40 -0.16 8.56 9.78
C HIS A 40 1.11 8.70 10.60
N THR A 41 1.65 7.60 11.12
CA THR A 41 2.92 7.60 11.87
C THR A 41 4.09 8.05 11.00
N LEU A 42 4.12 7.68 9.72
CA LEU A 42 5.17 8.13 8.81
C LEU A 42 5.12 9.64 8.56
N LEU A 43 3.92 10.21 8.46
CA LEU A 43 3.73 11.63 8.14
C LEU A 43 3.79 12.54 9.37
N TRP A 44 3.31 12.06 10.52
CA TRP A 44 3.02 12.91 11.69
C TRP A 44 3.64 12.39 13.00
N GLY A 45 4.27 11.21 13.00
CA GLY A 45 4.89 10.62 14.19
C GLY A 45 3.95 9.76 15.05
N GLU A 46 4.52 9.06 16.04
CA GLU A 46 3.78 8.10 16.88
C GLU A 46 2.79 8.77 17.83
N ASP A 47 3.18 9.90 18.43
CA ASP A 47 2.35 10.65 19.37
C ASP A 47 1.07 11.17 18.69
N ASP A 48 1.20 11.74 17.49
CA ASP A 48 0.06 12.22 16.72
C ASP A 48 -0.86 11.07 16.28
N THR A 49 -0.27 9.93 15.90
CA THR A 49 -1.04 8.74 15.58
C THR A 49 -1.84 8.24 16.78
N ALA A 50 -1.23 8.18 17.97
CA ALA A 50 -1.92 7.75 19.18
C ALA A 50 -3.07 8.72 19.53
N TRP A 51 -2.83 10.02 19.41
CA TRP A 51 -3.81 11.06 19.66
C TRP A 51 -4.99 11.05 18.66
N CYS A 52 -4.72 10.86 17.36
CA CYS A 52 -5.73 10.85 16.30
C CYS A 52 -6.54 9.54 16.28
N TRP A 53 -5.85 8.40 16.28
CA TRP A 53 -6.44 7.08 16.05
C TRP A 53 -6.69 6.28 17.33
N GLY A 54 -6.36 6.85 18.49
CA GLY A 54 -6.44 6.20 19.80
C GLY A 54 -5.30 5.23 20.07
N ASN A 55 -5.24 4.73 21.30
CA ASN A 55 -4.31 3.69 21.74
C ASN A 55 -4.95 2.81 22.83
N ALA A 56 -4.34 1.65 23.07
CA ALA A 56 -4.71 0.76 24.16
C ALA A 56 -3.55 0.69 25.17
N GLY A 57 -3.86 0.61 26.47
CA GLY A 57 -2.86 0.55 27.54
C GLY A 57 -3.23 1.44 28.72
N LYS A 58 -2.25 1.71 29.59
CA LYS A 58 -2.45 2.49 30.83
C LYS A 58 -2.92 3.94 30.58
N ASN A 59 -2.55 4.53 29.44
CA ASN A 59 -3.01 5.85 28.99
C ASN A 59 -3.92 5.70 27.76
N SER A 60 -4.98 4.88 27.87
CA SER A 60 -5.88 4.61 26.75
C SER A 60 -6.64 5.86 26.31
N SER A 61 -6.66 6.11 25.02
CA SER A 61 -7.43 7.17 24.38
C SER A 61 -8.32 6.59 23.28
N ALA A 62 -9.57 7.05 23.24
CA ALA A 62 -10.49 6.66 22.19
C ALA A 62 -10.10 7.32 20.86
N SER A 63 -10.30 6.59 19.76
CA SER A 63 -10.07 7.12 18.41
C SER A 63 -10.98 8.31 18.14
N LYS A 64 -10.40 9.43 17.70
CA LYS A 64 -11.15 10.60 17.21
C LYS A 64 -11.72 10.35 15.81
N VAL A 65 -11.17 9.39 15.08
CA VAL A 65 -11.61 8.99 13.73
C VAL A 65 -12.50 7.74 13.76
N VAL A 66 -13.64 7.81 13.08
CA VAL A 66 -14.50 6.67 12.78
C VAL A 66 -14.34 6.36 11.29
N LEU A 67 -14.02 5.11 11.00
CA LEU A 67 -14.00 4.58 9.65
C LEU A 67 -15.24 3.71 9.48
N ARG A 68 -15.81 3.68 8.27
CA ARG A 68 -16.80 2.69 7.86
C ARG A 68 -16.54 2.32 6.41
N LEU A 69 -16.25 1.04 6.17
CA LEU A 69 -16.05 0.51 4.84
C LEU A 69 -17.40 0.08 4.23
N SER A 70 -17.83 0.77 3.17
CA SER A 70 -18.88 0.28 2.28
C SER A 70 -18.27 -0.65 1.24
N ARG A 71 -18.87 -1.83 1.11
CA ARG A 71 -18.45 -2.91 0.20
C ARG A 71 -19.45 -3.05 -0.95
N PRO A 72 -19.05 -3.63 -2.09
CA PRO A 72 -20.03 -4.05 -3.08
C PRO A 72 -20.95 -5.13 -2.49
N GLU A 73 -22.17 -5.25 -3.01
CA GLU A 73 -23.15 -6.25 -2.57
C GLU A 73 -22.59 -7.68 -2.69
N LYS A 74 -21.78 -7.91 -3.73
CA LYS A 74 -21.04 -9.16 -3.93
C LYS A 74 -19.58 -8.85 -4.28
N GLU A 75 -18.68 -9.17 -3.36
CA GLU A 75 -17.24 -9.14 -3.63
C GLU A 75 -16.87 -10.24 -4.63
N GLN A 76 -16.12 -9.87 -5.66
CA GLN A 76 -15.54 -10.84 -6.59
C GLN A 76 -14.28 -11.42 -5.96
N THR A 77 -14.35 -12.70 -5.62
CA THR A 77 -13.27 -13.50 -5.05
C THR A 77 -12.82 -14.57 -6.05
N GLY A 78 -11.61 -15.07 -5.85
CA GLY A 78 -11.06 -16.17 -6.64
C GLY A 78 -9.79 -16.71 -6.00
N GLN A 79 -9.06 -17.50 -6.76
CA GLN A 79 -7.77 -18.05 -6.34
C GLN A 79 -6.64 -17.28 -7.03
N THR A 80 -5.53 -17.08 -6.31
CA THR A 80 -4.30 -16.55 -6.89
C THR A 80 -3.09 -17.28 -6.34
N SER A 81 -2.02 -17.37 -7.14
CA SER A 81 -0.75 -17.92 -6.66
C SER A 81 -0.17 -17.04 -5.55
N PHE A 82 0.07 -17.63 -4.38
CA PHE A 82 0.72 -16.93 -3.27
C PHE A 82 2.17 -16.57 -3.60
N LEU A 83 2.88 -17.41 -4.37
CA LEU A 83 4.27 -17.24 -4.81
C LEU A 83 4.40 -17.32 -6.35
N PRO A 84 3.93 -16.29 -7.10
CA PRO A 84 3.85 -16.35 -8.56
C PRO A 84 5.18 -16.62 -9.27
N HIS A 85 6.31 -16.24 -8.68
CA HIS A 85 7.65 -16.45 -9.26
C HIS A 85 8.15 -17.90 -9.16
N LYS A 86 7.53 -18.76 -8.35
CA LYS A 86 7.90 -20.18 -8.26
C LYS A 86 7.19 -20.97 -9.36
N LYS A 87 7.96 -21.64 -10.22
CA LYS A 87 7.43 -22.50 -11.30
C LYS A 87 6.76 -23.78 -10.77
N TYR A 88 7.18 -24.27 -9.61
CA TYR A 88 6.66 -25.49 -8.97
C TYR A 88 6.37 -25.22 -7.48
N GLY A 89 5.25 -25.76 -6.97
CA GLY A 89 4.86 -25.65 -5.55
C GLY A 89 4.27 -24.29 -5.12
N GLY A 90 3.71 -23.52 -6.05
CA GLY A 90 2.95 -22.32 -5.70
C GLY A 90 1.58 -22.70 -5.13
N THR A 91 1.36 -22.47 -3.84
CA THR A 91 0.03 -22.63 -3.23
C THR A 91 -0.90 -21.54 -3.78
N GLU A 92 -2.03 -21.96 -4.33
CA GLU A 92 -3.14 -21.05 -4.60
C GLU A 92 -3.86 -20.73 -3.30
N VAL A 93 -4.22 -19.47 -3.13
CA VAL A 93 -4.91 -18.98 -1.94
C VAL A 93 -6.10 -18.11 -2.34
N PRO A 94 -7.17 -18.08 -1.51
CA PRO A 94 -8.28 -17.16 -1.72
C PRO A 94 -7.79 -15.70 -1.78
N ALA A 95 -8.34 -14.95 -2.72
CA ALA A 95 -8.03 -13.53 -2.92
C ALA A 95 -9.25 -12.77 -3.42
N LEU A 96 -9.30 -11.47 -3.11
CA LEU A 96 -10.18 -10.54 -3.80
C LEU A 96 -9.57 -10.23 -5.18
N LEU A 97 -10.38 -10.32 -6.22
CA LEU A 97 -9.95 -10.09 -7.60
C LEU A 97 -9.86 -8.58 -7.92
N PRO A 98 -8.90 -8.17 -8.78
CA PRO A 98 -8.68 -6.77 -9.11
C PRO A 98 -9.77 -6.16 -10.00
N ILE A 99 -9.93 -4.83 -9.94
CA ILE A 99 -10.74 -3.95 -10.83
C ILE A 99 -12.27 -4.21 -10.77
N GLN A 100 -12.68 -5.33 -10.20
CA GLN A 100 -14.09 -5.73 -10.08
C GLN A 100 -14.72 -5.29 -8.75
N ASN A 101 -13.89 -4.95 -7.76
CA ASN A 101 -14.32 -4.56 -6.43
C ASN A 101 -14.09 -3.05 -6.23
N LYS A 102 -15.18 -2.30 -6.09
CA LYS A 102 -15.18 -0.89 -5.71
C LYS A 102 -15.62 -0.73 -4.27
N TYR A 103 -14.86 0.02 -3.51
CA TYR A 103 -15.08 0.26 -2.09
C TYR A 103 -15.25 1.75 -1.84
N THR A 104 -15.97 2.09 -0.78
CA THR A 104 -16.02 3.47 -0.28
C THR A 104 -15.64 3.48 1.20
N LEU A 105 -14.58 4.20 1.53
CA LEU A 105 -14.22 4.50 2.91
C LEU A 105 -14.94 5.76 3.35
N ASN A 106 -15.90 5.62 4.25
CA ASN A 106 -16.58 6.75 4.89
C ASN A 106 -15.81 7.10 6.17
N VAL A 107 -15.49 8.38 6.33
CA VAL A 107 -14.69 8.90 7.43
C VAL A 107 -15.49 9.96 8.16
N SER A 108 -15.62 9.83 9.47
CA SER A 108 -16.22 10.85 10.32
C SER A 108 -15.39 11.06 11.58
N PHE A 109 -15.54 12.22 12.20
CA PHE A 109 -14.75 12.64 13.36
C PHE A 109 -15.65 12.75 14.59
N ARG A 110 -15.19 12.23 15.74
CA ARG A 110 -15.88 12.33 17.03
C ARG A 110 -15.50 13.64 17.71
N TYR A 111 -16.50 14.36 18.22
CA TYR A 111 -16.40 15.51 19.15
C TYR A 111 -15.06 16.26 19.10
N LEU A 112 -14.86 17.07 18.06
CA LEU A 112 -13.80 18.08 18.04
C LEU A 112 -14.28 19.28 18.86
N GLN A 113 -14.13 19.26 20.18
CA GLN A 113 -14.33 20.46 20.98
C GLN A 113 -13.14 21.40 20.76
N ASN A 114 -13.43 22.62 20.30
CA ASN A 114 -12.52 23.67 19.88
C ASN A 114 -11.84 23.42 18.52
N ASN A 115 -12.19 24.27 17.54
CA ASN A 115 -11.77 24.34 16.14
C ASN A 115 -10.25 24.57 15.90
N THR A 116 -9.39 24.20 16.85
CA THR A 116 -7.93 24.41 16.77
C THR A 116 -7.16 23.16 16.34
N GLU A 117 -7.83 22.02 16.10
CA GLU A 117 -7.19 20.75 15.79
C GLU A 117 -7.28 20.41 14.30
N ASP A 118 -6.13 20.39 13.61
CA ASP A 118 -5.98 20.06 12.18
C ASP A 118 -6.15 18.55 11.86
N ILE A 119 -6.93 17.82 12.66
CA ILE A 119 -7.13 16.37 12.50
C ILE A 119 -7.75 16.04 11.15
N PRO A 120 -8.82 16.71 10.69
CA PRO A 120 -9.43 16.38 9.41
C PRO A 120 -8.44 16.45 8.25
N ASP A 121 -7.58 17.48 8.19
CA ASP A 121 -6.64 17.63 7.08
C ASP A 121 -5.46 16.65 7.19
N ARG A 122 -4.95 16.38 8.40
CA ARG A 122 -3.96 15.30 8.61
C ARG A 122 -4.50 13.94 8.18
N VAL A 123 -5.76 13.64 8.48
CA VAL A 123 -6.41 12.38 8.10
C VAL A 123 -6.67 12.34 6.59
N ARG A 124 -7.13 13.44 5.97
CA ARG A 124 -7.28 13.57 4.51
C ARG A 124 -5.97 13.30 3.79
N LYS A 125 -4.89 14.00 4.18
CA LYS A 125 -3.54 13.80 3.63
C LYS A 125 -3.08 12.35 3.83
N THR A 126 -3.27 11.78 5.02
CA THR A 126 -2.91 10.37 5.30
C THR A 126 -3.65 9.38 4.41
N ILE A 127 -4.97 9.56 4.24
CA ILE A 127 -5.77 8.71 3.37
C ILE A 127 -5.33 8.87 1.92
N ARG A 128 -5.07 10.10 1.46
CA ARG A 128 -4.59 10.35 0.10
C ARG A 128 -3.23 9.70 -0.14
N CYS A 129 -2.28 9.81 0.79
CA CYS A 129 -1.01 9.07 0.73
C CYS A 129 -1.23 7.57 0.63
N TRP A 130 -2.13 7.00 1.45
CA TRP A 130 -2.46 5.58 1.38
C TRP A 130 -3.12 5.19 0.04
N LEU A 131 -4.00 6.01 -0.51
CA LEU A 131 -4.63 5.77 -1.81
C LEU A 131 -3.61 5.81 -2.96
N LEU A 132 -2.61 6.68 -2.90
CA LEU A 132 -1.60 6.84 -3.96
C LEU A 132 -0.41 5.89 -3.83
N MET A 133 0.01 5.58 -2.60
CA MET A 133 1.21 4.77 -2.33
C MET A 133 0.96 3.47 -1.56
N GLY A 134 -0.18 3.36 -0.89
CA GLY A 134 -0.50 2.23 -0.03
C GLY A 134 -1.03 1.00 -0.77
N THR A 135 -0.85 -0.14 -0.10
CA THR A 135 -1.40 -1.45 -0.43
C THR A 135 -2.12 -2.00 0.80
N VAL A 136 -2.87 -3.09 0.65
CA VAL A 136 -3.55 -3.78 1.75
C VAL A 136 -3.40 -5.30 1.63
N GLY A 137 -3.38 -5.99 2.78
CA GLY A 137 -3.32 -7.45 2.84
C GLY A 137 -1.90 -8.03 2.88
N GLN A 138 -1.82 -9.34 2.75
CA GLN A 138 -0.55 -10.07 2.76
C GLN A 138 0.24 -9.77 1.49
N ARG A 139 1.58 -9.81 1.62
CA ARG A 139 2.52 -9.55 0.51
C ARG A 139 2.36 -8.14 -0.09
N SER A 140 1.75 -7.23 0.66
CA SER A 140 1.54 -5.81 0.34
C SER A 140 2.83 -5.05 0.01
N SER A 141 4.00 -5.46 0.53
CA SER A 141 5.30 -4.89 0.13
C SER A 141 5.79 -5.35 -1.26
N ARG A 142 5.05 -6.24 -1.92
CA ARG A 142 5.33 -6.82 -3.23
C ARG A 142 4.17 -6.55 -4.19
N ALA A 143 3.52 -5.40 -4.01
CA ALA A 143 2.43 -4.86 -4.81
C ALA A 143 1.11 -5.65 -4.84
N PHE A 144 0.96 -6.70 -4.02
CA PHE A 144 -0.36 -7.28 -3.76
C PHE A 144 -1.25 -6.26 -3.04
N GLY A 145 -2.55 -6.31 -3.33
CA GLY A 145 -3.55 -5.36 -2.85
C GLY A 145 -3.18 -3.89 -3.05
N SER A 146 -2.64 -3.55 -4.22
CA SER A 146 -2.47 -2.16 -4.66
C SER A 146 -3.82 -1.44 -4.68
N VAL A 147 -4.01 -0.50 -3.75
CA VAL A 147 -5.20 0.33 -3.64
C VAL A 147 -5.09 1.49 -4.63
N TRP A 148 -6.18 1.92 -5.25
CA TRP A 148 -6.13 3.07 -6.16
C TRP A 148 -7.39 3.92 -6.05
N PRO A 149 -7.28 5.26 -6.00
CA PRO A 149 -8.45 6.12 -5.97
C PRO A 149 -9.30 5.92 -7.22
N SER A 150 -10.59 5.75 -7.02
CA SER A 150 -11.59 5.75 -8.10
C SER A 150 -12.06 7.17 -8.39
N ASP A 151 -12.12 8.00 -7.35
CA ASP A 151 -12.49 9.41 -7.44
C ASP A 151 -11.21 10.25 -7.52
N ASP A 152 -11.07 11.02 -8.59
CA ASP A 152 -9.93 11.92 -8.84
C ASP A 152 -8.53 11.22 -8.76
N PRO A 153 -8.29 10.17 -9.58
CA PRO A 153 -6.95 9.62 -9.72
C PRO A 153 -6.04 10.56 -10.51
N PRO A 154 -4.74 10.64 -10.17
CA PRO A 154 -3.77 11.35 -11.00
C PRO A 154 -3.78 10.80 -12.43
N ALA A 155 -3.87 11.69 -13.42
CA ALA A 155 -3.98 11.29 -14.82
C ALA A 155 -2.63 10.96 -15.47
N THR A 156 -1.55 11.63 -15.04
CA THR A 156 -0.22 11.55 -15.66
C THR A 156 0.87 11.28 -14.62
N PRO A 157 2.05 10.78 -15.05
CA PRO A 157 3.22 10.65 -14.18
C PRO A 157 3.57 11.95 -13.45
N ASP A 158 3.63 13.07 -14.16
CA ASP A 158 3.97 14.38 -13.59
C ASP A 158 2.94 14.86 -12.56
N ALA A 159 1.65 14.61 -12.81
CA ALA A 159 0.59 14.93 -11.86
C ALA A 159 0.70 14.09 -10.58
N LEU A 160 0.98 12.79 -10.72
CA LEU A 160 1.23 11.90 -9.59
C LEU A 160 2.47 12.36 -8.82
N GLU A 161 3.57 12.64 -9.51
CA GLU A 161 4.83 13.07 -8.88
C GLU A 161 4.63 14.36 -8.11
N LYS A 162 4.03 15.39 -8.72
CA LYS A 162 3.72 16.65 -8.05
C LYS A 162 2.89 16.42 -6.79
N GLU A 163 1.82 15.64 -6.89
CA GLU A 163 0.95 15.38 -5.74
C GLU A 163 1.67 14.62 -4.62
N LEU A 164 2.51 13.64 -4.97
CA LEU A 164 3.32 12.92 -3.97
C LEU A 164 4.36 13.83 -3.31
N LEU A 165 4.99 14.73 -4.06
CA LEU A 165 5.92 15.72 -3.49
C LEU A 165 5.21 16.65 -2.50
N ASP A 166 4.02 17.13 -2.86
CA ASP A 166 3.21 18.00 -1.99
C ASP A 166 2.75 17.26 -0.72
N LEU A 167 2.32 16.00 -0.85
CA LEU A 167 1.88 15.17 0.27
C LEU A 167 3.02 14.75 1.23
N LEU A 168 4.23 14.61 0.70
CA LEU A 168 5.40 14.13 1.42
C LEU A 168 6.38 15.25 1.79
N ALA A 169 6.02 16.52 1.59
CA ALA A 169 6.92 17.67 1.77
C ALA A 169 7.64 17.68 3.14
N ASP A 170 6.96 17.23 4.19
CA ASP A 170 7.47 17.21 5.57
C ASP A 170 7.99 15.82 6.01
N CYS A 171 8.13 14.87 5.07
CA CYS A 171 8.49 13.48 5.35
C CYS A 171 9.71 13.06 4.51
N ASP A 172 10.76 12.54 5.16
CA ASP A 172 11.87 11.88 4.46
C ASP A 172 11.38 10.52 3.92
N TYR A 173 10.75 10.57 2.75
CA TYR A 173 10.17 9.43 2.07
C TYR A 173 10.40 9.53 0.57
N ALA A 174 11.08 8.53 0.02
CA ALA A 174 11.46 8.47 -1.37
C ALA A 174 10.49 7.61 -2.18
N PHE A 175 10.29 7.98 -3.43
CA PHE A 175 9.55 7.19 -4.40
C PHE A 175 10.20 7.22 -5.78
N ARG A 176 9.87 6.23 -6.61
CA ARG A 176 10.32 6.14 -7.99
C ARG A 176 9.27 5.43 -8.84
N LEU A 177 8.91 6.01 -9.97
CA LEU A 177 7.96 5.41 -10.92
C LEU A 177 8.71 4.66 -12.02
N SER A 178 8.22 3.48 -12.39
CA SER A 178 8.74 2.74 -13.55
C SER A 178 8.37 3.42 -14.86
N PRO A 179 8.94 3.00 -16.00
CA PRO A 179 8.30 3.18 -17.30
C PRO A 179 6.91 2.54 -17.34
N ARG A 180 6.15 2.85 -18.39
CA ARG A 180 4.87 2.21 -18.69
C ARG A 180 5.02 0.68 -18.70
N ILE A 181 4.07 0.00 -18.06
CA ILE A 181 3.91 -1.45 -18.11
C ILE A 181 2.84 -1.80 -19.14
N ASN A 182 3.16 -2.73 -20.03
CA ASN A 182 2.23 -3.22 -21.03
C ASN A 182 1.38 -4.36 -20.46
N GLY A 183 0.06 -4.25 -20.62
CA GLY A 183 -0.89 -5.26 -20.14
C GLY A 183 -1.25 -5.10 -18.66
N LEU A 184 -1.82 -6.17 -18.10
CA LEU A 184 -2.26 -6.21 -16.70
C LEU A 184 -1.06 -6.39 -15.74
N PRO A 185 -1.19 -5.95 -14.47
CA PRO A 185 -0.16 -6.16 -13.46
C PRO A 185 0.27 -7.63 -13.30
N ASP A 186 1.54 -7.93 -13.55
CA ASP A 186 2.15 -9.23 -13.28
C ASP A 186 2.87 -9.23 -11.92
N MET A 187 2.38 -10.03 -10.98
CA MET A 187 2.95 -10.15 -9.64
C MET A 187 4.32 -10.86 -9.63
N LYS A 188 4.71 -11.55 -10.70
CA LYS A 188 6.07 -12.11 -10.82
C LYS A 188 7.13 -11.01 -10.85
N LEU A 189 6.82 -9.86 -11.47
CA LEU A 189 7.70 -8.70 -11.51
C LEU A 189 8.12 -8.25 -10.10
N CYS A 190 7.15 -8.21 -9.18
CA CYS A 190 7.36 -7.71 -7.83
C CYS A 190 7.82 -8.79 -6.84
N THR A 191 7.61 -10.08 -7.13
CA THR A 191 7.91 -11.17 -6.17
C THR A 191 9.20 -11.92 -6.47
N ASN A 192 9.75 -11.83 -7.68
CA ASN A 192 11.03 -12.44 -8.06
C ASN A 192 12.22 -11.59 -7.57
N THR A 193 12.34 -11.45 -6.25
CA THR A 193 13.44 -10.71 -5.60
C THR A 193 14.57 -11.64 -5.18
N LEU A 194 15.60 -11.07 -4.54
CA LEU A 194 16.74 -11.81 -3.99
C LEU A 194 16.50 -12.21 -2.53
N GLN A 195 17.22 -13.25 -2.11
CA GLN A 195 17.28 -13.72 -0.71
C GLN A 195 18.72 -13.61 -0.20
N GLY A 196 18.94 -13.90 1.08
CA GLY A 196 20.26 -13.89 1.73
C GLY A 196 20.57 -12.58 2.46
N ALA A 197 21.45 -12.67 3.46
CA ALA A 197 21.69 -11.62 4.46
C ALA A 197 21.98 -10.23 3.87
N SER A 198 22.77 -10.15 2.79
CA SER A 198 23.11 -8.89 2.12
C SER A 198 21.91 -8.20 1.46
N ASN A 199 20.84 -8.94 1.16
CA ASN A 199 19.65 -8.45 0.49
C ASN A 199 18.49 -8.13 1.45
N GLU A 200 18.59 -8.55 2.71
CA GLU A 200 17.55 -8.38 3.74
C GLU A 200 17.33 -6.91 4.11
N VAL A 201 18.35 -6.06 3.90
CA VAL A 201 18.24 -4.60 4.04
C VAL A 201 17.26 -3.97 3.05
N PHE A 202 17.04 -4.60 1.90
CA PHE A 202 16.11 -4.10 0.88
C PHE A 202 14.78 -4.86 0.89
N PHE A 203 14.85 -6.19 1.03
CA PHE A 203 13.71 -7.07 0.80
C PHE A 203 13.14 -7.70 2.07
N GLY A 204 13.74 -7.48 3.24
CA GLY A 204 13.33 -8.08 4.50
C GLY A 204 13.56 -9.60 4.54
N TYR A 205 13.07 -10.25 5.59
CA TYR A 205 13.19 -11.70 5.76
C TYR A 205 12.12 -12.27 6.70
N VAL A 206 11.98 -13.59 6.64
CA VAL A 206 11.26 -14.42 7.62
C VAL A 206 12.16 -15.60 7.98
N LYS A 207 12.66 -15.64 9.22
CA LYS A 207 13.52 -16.70 9.75
C LYS A 207 12.88 -17.24 11.03
N GLY A 208 12.05 -18.28 10.87
CA GLY A 208 11.23 -18.80 11.96
C GLY A 208 10.26 -17.74 12.51
N ARG A 209 10.45 -17.34 13.77
CA ARG A 209 9.67 -16.29 14.45
C ARG A 209 10.18 -14.88 14.16
N GLU A 210 11.45 -14.73 13.77
CA GLU A 210 12.01 -13.43 13.44
C GLU A 210 11.58 -12.99 12.04
N ARG A 211 11.12 -11.74 11.96
CA ARG A 211 10.63 -11.17 10.71
C ARG A 211 11.07 -9.73 10.61
N LYS A 212 11.65 -9.39 9.46
CA LYS A 212 11.88 -8.00 9.07
C LYS A 212 11.02 -7.69 7.87
N THR A 213 10.16 -6.69 8.03
CA THR A 213 9.36 -6.19 6.92
C THR A 213 10.28 -5.57 5.86
N SER A 214 10.06 -5.90 4.58
CA SER A 214 10.79 -5.32 3.44
C SER A 214 10.81 -3.79 3.51
N PRO A 215 11.98 -3.13 3.59
CA PRO A 215 12.08 -1.68 3.54
C PRO A 215 11.63 -1.11 2.20
N LEU A 216 12.00 -1.75 1.08
CA LEU A 216 11.42 -1.42 -0.23
C LEU A 216 9.96 -1.89 -0.30
N LYS A 217 9.09 -0.97 -0.71
CA LYS A 217 7.68 -1.21 -1.02
C LYS A 217 7.43 -1.00 -2.50
N MET A 218 6.38 -1.65 -2.98
CA MET A 218 6.03 -1.71 -4.39
C MET A 218 4.51 -1.64 -4.48
N LYS A 219 4.01 -0.92 -5.49
CA LYS A 219 2.59 -0.77 -5.76
C LYS A 219 2.36 -0.55 -7.24
N PHE A 220 1.36 -1.21 -7.81
CA PHE A 220 0.87 -0.83 -9.13
C PHE A 220 -0.03 0.40 -9.02
N VAL A 221 0.15 1.35 -9.93
CA VAL A 221 -0.69 2.54 -10.10
C VAL A 221 -1.24 2.57 -11.52
N ARG A 222 -2.37 3.25 -11.73
CA ARG A 222 -3.02 3.35 -13.04
C ARG A 222 -3.23 4.81 -13.44
N LEU A 223 -2.47 5.26 -14.44
CA LEU A 223 -2.49 6.64 -14.95
C LEU A 223 -3.03 6.62 -16.38
N ASN A 224 -4.17 7.29 -16.61
CA ASN A 224 -4.88 7.30 -17.90
C ASN A 224 -5.06 5.90 -18.53
N GLY A 225 -5.48 4.92 -17.73
CA GLY A 225 -5.69 3.53 -18.16
C GLY A 225 -4.41 2.69 -18.32
N VAL A 226 -3.24 3.27 -18.10
CA VAL A 226 -1.94 2.60 -18.23
C VAL A 226 -1.35 2.27 -16.87
N TYR A 227 -0.76 1.09 -16.73
CA TYR A 227 -0.12 0.65 -15.50
C TYR A 227 1.33 1.11 -15.39
N TYR A 228 1.71 1.48 -14.17
CA TYR A 228 3.08 1.76 -13.77
C TYR A 228 3.35 1.08 -12.44
N LEU A 229 4.62 0.84 -12.13
CA LEU A 229 5.05 0.35 -10.82
C LEU A 229 5.68 1.50 -10.04
N LEU A 230 5.05 1.86 -8.93
CA LEU A 230 5.59 2.80 -7.95
C LEU A 230 6.41 2.03 -6.91
N LEU A 231 7.69 2.37 -6.83
CA LEU A 231 8.59 1.95 -5.77
C LEU A 231 8.64 3.04 -4.71
N HIS A 232 8.66 2.67 -3.43
CA HIS A 232 8.81 3.64 -2.36
C HIS A 232 9.48 3.06 -1.12
N ALA A 233 10.17 3.91 -0.38
CA ALA A 233 10.90 3.59 0.85
C ALA A 233 11.14 4.88 1.66
N GLN A 234 11.59 4.76 2.90
CA GLN A 234 12.00 5.93 3.68
C GLN A 234 13.20 6.66 3.04
N LYS A 235 14.09 5.93 2.37
CA LYS A 235 15.34 6.49 1.83
C LYS A 235 15.56 6.09 0.38
N MET A 236 16.00 7.04 -0.43
CA MET A 236 16.28 6.81 -1.85
C MET A 236 17.39 5.77 -2.05
N GLU A 237 18.35 5.68 -1.13
CA GLU A 237 19.41 4.66 -1.12
C GLU A 237 18.84 3.24 -1.05
N THR A 238 17.70 3.05 -0.38
CA THR A 238 17.02 1.74 -0.32
C THR A 238 16.51 1.35 -1.69
N ILE A 239 15.89 2.29 -2.41
CA ILE A 239 15.38 2.05 -3.77
C ILE A 239 16.53 1.79 -4.73
N ASN A 240 17.53 2.67 -4.75
CA ASN A 240 18.68 2.57 -5.65
C ASN A 240 19.52 1.33 -5.39
N GLY A 241 19.76 0.99 -4.12
CA GLY A 241 20.48 -0.22 -3.72
C GLY A 241 19.74 -1.49 -4.16
N ALA A 242 18.42 -1.54 -3.92
CA ALA A 242 17.59 -2.67 -4.34
C ALA A 242 17.57 -2.86 -5.85
N LEU A 243 17.41 -1.77 -6.62
CA LEU A 243 17.41 -1.82 -8.08
C LEU A 243 18.76 -2.28 -8.62
N ARG A 244 19.87 -1.80 -8.06
CA ARG A 244 21.23 -2.20 -8.44
C ARG A 244 21.46 -3.70 -8.28
N VAL A 245 21.14 -4.26 -7.11
CA VAL A 245 21.35 -5.70 -6.86
C VAL A 245 20.43 -6.57 -7.73
N LEU A 246 19.20 -6.11 -8.01
CA LEU A 246 18.28 -6.80 -8.91
C LEU A 246 18.77 -6.77 -10.36
N GLN A 247 19.30 -5.63 -10.81
CA GLN A 247 19.83 -5.46 -12.16
C GLN A 247 21.05 -6.36 -12.39
N GLN A 248 22.01 -6.35 -11.44
CA GLN A 248 23.20 -7.21 -11.47
C GLN A 248 22.83 -8.70 -11.51
N ALA A 249 21.76 -9.09 -10.81
CA ALA A 249 21.25 -10.46 -10.80
C ALA A 249 20.32 -10.79 -11.97
N GLY A 250 20.18 -9.91 -12.97
CA GLY A 250 19.33 -10.13 -14.14
C GLY A 250 17.83 -10.27 -13.82
N LYS A 251 17.37 -9.70 -12.69
CA LYS A 251 15.97 -9.82 -12.26
C LYS A 251 15.08 -8.85 -13.04
N PRO A 252 13.84 -9.24 -13.39
CA PRO A 252 12.94 -8.42 -14.22
C PRO A 252 12.74 -7.00 -13.69
N LEU A 253 12.58 -6.84 -12.37
CA LEU A 253 12.41 -5.52 -11.76
C LEU A 253 13.65 -4.63 -11.91
N GLY A 254 14.86 -5.19 -11.79
CA GLY A 254 16.08 -4.41 -12.02
C GLY A 254 16.22 -3.99 -13.48
N GLN A 255 15.86 -4.87 -14.41
CA GLN A 255 15.89 -4.59 -15.85
C GLN A 255 14.86 -3.53 -16.26
N LEU A 256 13.67 -3.53 -15.66
CA LEU A 256 12.63 -2.51 -15.90
C LEU A 256 13.14 -1.09 -15.65
N PHE A 257 14.05 -0.91 -14.70
CA PHE A 257 14.61 0.39 -14.31
C PHE A 257 16.02 0.65 -14.86
N ALA A 258 16.60 -0.27 -15.64
CA ALA A 258 17.99 -0.19 -16.11
C ALA A 258 18.27 1.01 -17.05
N GLY A 259 17.21 1.61 -17.64
CA GLY A 259 17.30 2.76 -18.55
C GLY A 259 16.62 4.04 -18.06
N THR A 260 15.94 4.02 -16.92
CA THR A 260 15.33 5.22 -16.34
C THR A 260 16.39 6.09 -15.69
N ARG A 261 16.68 7.27 -16.25
CA ARG A 261 17.49 8.29 -15.59
C ARG A 261 16.61 9.12 -14.67
N LYS A 262 17.09 9.22 -13.41
CA LYS A 262 16.48 9.87 -12.24
C LYS A 262 14.99 9.61 -12.13
#